data_AF-D3ZVK6-F1
#
_entry.id   AF-D3ZVK6-F1
#
_cell.length_a   1.000
_cell.length_b   1.000
_cell.length_c   1.000
_cell.angle_alpha   90.00
_cell.angle_beta   90.00
_cell.angle_gamma   90.00
#
_symmetry.space_group_name_H-M   'P 1'
#
loop_
_entity.id
_entity.type
_entity.pdbx_description
1 polymer ?
#
loop_
_entity_poly.entity_id
_entity_poly.type
_entity_poly.pdbx_seq_one_letter_code
_entity_poly.pdbx_strand_id
1 'polypeptide(L)'
;MGFNLMMLFCLALFPSALSWNLNWKPLAPQGPKLAKPVLKAWKFQVVALDNHNKTIASTFCPVTGCASTISLTFDIRDTCQGKCIQDFYNAMMSPIYVCFVYEQTRSDCKDPNYGGCPHWGCKYHSTWPRWGGENPSRLNSVDWHTKVTYSIPDPWDDRWRTGVEGHIYRHNEKDTGYDRKTRIRIFRSLDRFIPPNSSM
;
A
#
# COMPACT_ATOMS: atom_id res chain seq x y z
N MET A 1 4.48 -31.72 71.98
CA MET A 1 3.93 -32.75 72.89
C MET A 1 3.18 -32.03 74.00
N GLY A 2 1.86 -32.17 74.10
CA GLY A 2 1.06 -31.51 75.13
C GLY A 2 -0.40 -31.36 74.70
N PHE A 3 -1.29 -31.99 75.45
CA PHE A 3 -2.66 -32.34 75.14
C PHE A 3 -3.69 -31.26 75.55
N ASN A 4 -4.75 -31.16 74.75
CA ASN A 4 -6.18 -31.03 75.09
C ASN A 4 -6.74 -30.02 76.12
N LEU A 5 -7.68 -29.23 75.57
CA LEU A 5 -9.09 -29.00 76.00
C LEU A 5 -9.42 -28.52 77.43
N MET A 6 -9.93 -27.30 77.51
CA MET A 6 -10.96 -26.88 78.48
C MET A 6 -11.77 -25.73 77.84
N MET A 7 -13.04 -25.99 77.53
CA MET A 7 -14.23 -25.46 78.23
C MET A 7 -14.44 -23.94 78.00
N LEU A 8 -15.40 -23.50 77.19
CA LEU A 8 -16.88 -23.58 77.26
C LEU A 8 -17.48 -22.23 77.70
N PHE A 9 -18.55 -21.87 76.97
CA PHE A 9 -19.58 -20.88 77.26
C PHE A 9 -19.29 -19.39 77.08
N CYS A 10 -19.81 -18.84 75.98
CA CYS A 10 -20.61 -17.61 75.99
C CYS A 10 -21.67 -17.70 74.88
N LEU A 11 -22.87 -18.16 75.23
CA LEU A 11 -24.10 -18.00 74.44
C LEU A 11 -24.62 -16.58 74.66
N ALA A 12 -24.65 -15.77 73.62
CA ALA A 12 -25.50 -14.58 73.56
C ALA A 12 -26.30 -14.63 72.26
N LEU A 13 -27.60 -14.89 72.48
CA LEU A 13 -28.72 -14.79 71.56
C LEU A 13 -28.68 -13.48 70.76
N PHE A 14 -28.97 -13.49 69.45
CA PHE A 14 -30.03 -12.67 68.84
C PHE A 14 -30.35 -13.20 67.42
N PRO A 15 -31.63 -13.20 66.99
CA PRO A 15 -32.16 -14.09 65.98
C PRO A 15 -32.30 -13.45 64.58
N SER A 16 -32.62 -14.33 63.61
CA SER A 16 -33.41 -14.05 62.40
C SER A 16 -32.85 -13.05 61.37
N ALA A 17 -32.19 -13.61 60.34
CA ALA A 17 -32.32 -13.14 58.97
C ALA A 17 -32.04 -14.31 58.00
N LEU A 18 -33.00 -15.25 57.94
CA LEU A 18 -33.20 -16.08 56.75
C LEU A 18 -33.81 -15.15 55.68
N SER A 19 -32.97 -14.55 54.83
CA SER A 19 -33.41 -14.11 53.51
C SER A 19 -32.49 -14.74 52.48
N TRP A 20 -32.99 -15.80 51.86
CA TRP A 20 -32.50 -16.33 50.60
C TRP A 20 -32.31 -15.22 49.58
N ASN A 21 -31.06 -14.87 49.29
CA ASN A 21 -30.68 -14.31 47.99
C ASN A 21 -30.15 -15.44 47.12
N LEU A 22 -31.08 -16.33 46.72
CA LEU A 22 -30.93 -17.27 45.63
C LEU A 22 -31.10 -16.50 44.31
N ASN A 23 -30.07 -15.74 43.94
CA ASN A 23 -29.96 -15.23 42.57
C ASN A 23 -28.50 -15.24 42.10
N TRP A 24 -27.83 -16.38 42.31
CA TRP A 24 -26.64 -16.72 41.57
C TRP A 24 -27.08 -17.25 40.20
N LYS A 25 -27.27 -16.34 39.23
CA LYS A 25 -27.17 -16.75 37.82
C LYS A 25 -25.71 -17.10 37.58
N PRO A 26 -25.38 -18.33 37.14
CA PRO A 26 -24.05 -18.63 36.68
C PRO A 26 -23.71 -17.61 35.58
N LEU A 27 -22.60 -16.87 35.72
CA LEU A 27 -21.99 -16.24 34.55
C LEU A 27 -21.71 -17.39 33.59
N ALA A 28 -22.52 -17.53 32.55
CA ALA A 28 -22.22 -18.44 31.46
C ALA A 28 -20.77 -18.15 31.03
N PRO A 29 -19.93 -19.18 30.86
CA PRO A 29 -18.59 -18.97 30.33
C PRO A 29 -18.76 -18.17 29.05
N GLN A 30 -18.21 -16.96 28.97
CA GLN A 30 -18.11 -16.27 27.71
C GLN A 30 -17.16 -17.13 26.87
N GLY A 31 -17.73 -18.07 26.11
CA GLY A 31 -17.00 -18.81 25.09
C GLY A 31 -16.23 -17.80 24.23
N PRO A 32 -15.06 -18.18 23.70
CA PRO A 32 -14.24 -17.26 22.91
C PRO A 32 -15.15 -16.59 21.87
N LYS A 33 -15.31 -15.26 21.97
CA LYS A 33 -16.05 -14.49 20.95
C LYS A 33 -15.41 -14.85 19.63
N LEU A 34 -16.16 -15.56 18.79
CA LEU A 34 -15.70 -15.96 17.46
C LEU A 34 -15.46 -14.68 16.68
N ALA A 35 -14.22 -14.19 16.67
CA ALA A 35 -13.86 -13.01 15.90
C ALA A 35 -14.08 -13.36 14.43
N LYS A 36 -14.97 -12.62 13.76
CA LYS A 36 -15.19 -12.77 12.32
C LYS A 36 -13.83 -12.74 11.62
N PRO A 37 -13.49 -13.70 10.74
CA PRO A 37 -12.20 -13.74 10.10
C PRO A 37 -11.96 -12.42 9.37
N VAL A 38 -10.82 -11.78 9.66
CA VAL A 38 -10.43 -10.54 8.99
C VAL A 38 -10.12 -10.88 7.53
N LEU A 39 -10.93 -10.36 6.62
CA LEU A 39 -10.68 -10.49 5.20
C LEU A 39 -9.32 -9.85 4.87
N LYS A 40 -8.52 -10.56 4.09
CA LYS A 40 -7.24 -10.08 3.58
C LYS A 40 -7.31 -9.95 2.07
N ALA A 41 -6.60 -8.95 1.53
CA ALA A 41 -6.41 -8.78 0.11
C ALA A 41 -4.95 -8.37 -0.16
N TRP A 42 -4.50 -8.54 -1.40
CA TRP A 42 -3.24 -7.96 -1.83
C TRP A 42 -3.40 -6.46 -1.93
N LYS A 43 -2.56 -5.71 -1.22
CA LYS A 43 -2.45 -4.27 -1.31
C LYS A 43 -1.20 -3.92 -2.08
N PHE A 44 -1.39 -3.34 -3.25
CA PHE A 44 -0.32 -2.74 -4.02
C PHE A 44 -0.11 -1.32 -3.54
N GLN A 45 1.15 -0.92 -3.41
CA GLN A 45 1.54 0.38 -2.91
C GLN A 45 2.58 0.99 -3.83
N VAL A 46 2.46 2.30 -4.06
CA VAL A 46 3.50 3.12 -4.67
C VAL A 46 4.14 3.95 -3.56
N VAL A 47 5.44 3.77 -3.37
CA VAL A 47 6.22 4.48 -2.36
C VAL A 47 7.18 5.44 -3.04
N ALA A 48 7.14 6.71 -2.65
CA ALA A 48 8.05 7.75 -3.08
C ALA A 48 9.36 7.69 -2.30
N LEU A 49 10.43 7.21 -2.92
CA LEU A 49 11.72 7.03 -2.25
C LEU A 49 12.40 8.37 -1.97
N ASP A 50 12.18 9.37 -2.82
CA ASP A 50 12.74 10.72 -2.64
C ASP A 50 11.82 11.64 -1.79
N ASN A 51 10.73 11.09 -1.25
CA ASN A 51 9.84 11.74 -0.28
C ASN A 51 9.75 10.93 1.01
N HIS A 52 10.90 10.58 1.60
CA HIS A 52 11.00 9.83 2.86
C HIS A 52 10.22 8.51 2.90
N ASN A 53 10.17 7.78 1.79
CA ASN A 53 9.39 6.55 1.67
C ASN A 53 7.88 6.74 1.95
N LYS A 54 7.31 7.91 1.61
CA LYS A 54 5.87 8.16 1.70
C LYS A 54 5.11 7.24 0.73
N THR A 55 4.07 6.56 1.20
CA THR A 55 3.10 5.89 0.32
C THR A 55 2.24 6.94 -0.37
N ILE A 56 2.30 7.01 -1.70
CA ILE A 56 1.61 8.03 -2.52
C ILE A 56 0.38 7.49 -3.25
N ALA A 57 0.29 6.17 -3.40
CA ALA A 57 -0.91 5.50 -3.86
C ALA A 57 -0.98 4.08 -3.34
N SER A 58 -2.20 3.55 -3.28
CA SER A 58 -2.41 2.14 -3.07
C SER A 58 -3.71 1.67 -3.72
N THR A 59 -3.77 0.41 -4.08
CA THR A 59 -5.00 -0.26 -4.51
C THR A 59 -5.08 -1.65 -3.92
N PHE A 60 -6.30 -2.11 -3.66
CA PHE A 60 -6.56 -3.45 -3.17
C PHE A 60 -6.96 -4.37 -4.31
N CYS A 61 -6.53 -5.61 -4.21
CA CYS A 61 -6.79 -6.66 -5.17
C CYS A 61 -7.18 -7.93 -4.42
N PRO A 62 -8.46 -8.37 -4.47
CA PRO A 62 -8.92 -9.56 -3.75
C PRO A 62 -8.11 -10.79 -4.14
N VAL A 63 -7.78 -11.66 -3.18
CA VAL A 63 -6.93 -12.85 -3.42
C VAL A 63 -7.49 -13.74 -4.54
N THR A 64 -8.82 -13.86 -4.65
CA THR A 64 -9.47 -14.69 -5.67
C THR A 64 -9.80 -13.95 -6.97
N GLY A 65 -9.70 -12.62 -7.00
CA GLY A 65 -10.08 -11.78 -8.16
C GLY A 65 -8.93 -11.04 -8.83
N CYS A 66 -7.71 -11.17 -8.29
CA CYS A 66 -6.56 -10.41 -8.75
C CYS A 66 -5.95 -10.91 -10.07
N ALA A 67 -6.69 -11.61 -10.92
CA ALA A 67 -6.17 -12.07 -12.21
C ALA A 67 -6.24 -10.99 -13.29
N SER A 68 -6.93 -9.87 -13.04
CA SER A 68 -7.03 -8.75 -13.97
C SER A 68 -5.97 -7.68 -13.71
N THR A 69 -5.68 -6.89 -14.75
CA THR A 69 -4.86 -5.70 -14.68
C THR A 69 -5.31 -4.80 -13.53
N ILE A 70 -4.38 -4.38 -12.68
CA ILE A 70 -4.64 -3.37 -11.64
C ILE A 70 -4.14 -2.00 -12.09
N SER A 71 -4.77 -0.95 -11.56
CA SER A 71 -4.40 0.44 -11.82
C SER A 71 -3.99 1.14 -10.54
N LEU A 72 -2.84 1.81 -10.58
CA LEU A 72 -2.31 2.64 -9.51
C LEU A 72 -2.33 4.10 -9.98
N THR A 73 -3.20 4.90 -9.39
CA THR A 73 -3.31 6.34 -9.70
C THR A 73 -2.61 7.16 -8.63
N PHE A 74 -1.67 8.02 -9.04
CA PHE A 74 -0.91 8.89 -8.14
C PHE A 74 -0.59 10.23 -8.81
N ASP A 75 -0.30 11.23 -7.99
CA ASP A 75 0.23 12.52 -8.43
C ASP A 75 1.76 12.46 -8.41
N ILE A 76 2.42 12.77 -9.52
CA ILE A 76 3.89 12.73 -9.56
C ILE A 76 4.52 13.76 -8.62
N ARG A 77 3.82 14.82 -8.23
CA ARG A 77 4.37 15.81 -7.28
C ARG A 77 4.59 15.23 -5.89
N ASP A 78 3.90 14.14 -5.55
CA ASP A 78 4.09 13.47 -4.28
C ASP A 78 5.37 12.62 -4.22
N THR A 79 6.10 12.45 -5.33
CA THR A 79 7.29 11.57 -5.40
C THR A 79 8.53 12.16 -4.73
N CYS A 80 8.51 13.47 -4.41
CA CYS A 80 9.62 14.16 -3.78
C CYS A 80 9.14 15.26 -2.84
N GLN A 81 10.05 15.77 -2.02
CA GLN A 81 9.79 16.95 -1.20
C GLN A 81 9.87 18.25 -2.03
N GLY A 82 8.94 19.16 -1.74
CA GLY A 82 8.88 20.47 -2.40
C GLY A 82 8.53 20.39 -3.88
N LYS A 83 8.89 21.44 -4.64
CA LYS A 83 8.60 21.54 -6.08
C LYS A 83 9.74 20.94 -6.92
N CYS A 84 10.11 19.68 -6.68
CA CYS A 84 11.23 19.09 -7.42
C CYS A 84 10.87 18.78 -8.88
N ILE A 85 9.59 18.50 -9.16
CA ILE A 85 9.01 18.35 -10.50
C ILE A 85 8.26 19.64 -10.86
N GLN A 86 8.52 20.16 -12.06
CA GLN A 86 7.82 21.34 -12.59
C GLN A 86 6.40 20.95 -13.03
N ASP A 87 5.40 21.66 -12.51
CA ASP A 87 3.97 21.39 -12.71
C ASP A 87 3.29 22.35 -13.70
N PHE A 88 4.02 23.34 -14.20
CA PHE A 88 3.49 24.36 -15.12
C PHE A 88 3.18 23.84 -16.52
N TYR A 89 3.76 22.71 -16.92
CA TYR A 89 3.57 22.17 -18.25
C TYR A 89 2.37 21.23 -18.31
N ASN A 90 1.83 21.03 -19.51
CA ASN A 90 0.91 19.92 -19.79
C ASN A 90 1.67 18.70 -20.32
N ALA A 91 1.04 17.53 -20.29
CA ALA A 91 1.63 16.26 -20.71
C ALA A 91 1.89 16.15 -22.22
N MET A 92 1.40 17.09 -23.04
CA MET A 92 1.70 17.14 -24.48
C MET A 92 3.05 17.80 -24.76
N MET A 93 3.35 18.92 -24.08
CA MET A 93 4.63 19.63 -24.23
C MET A 93 5.75 19.00 -23.38
N SER A 94 5.35 18.36 -22.29
CA SER A 94 6.26 17.89 -21.26
C SER A 94 5.71 16.56 -20.74
N PRO A 95 5.82 15.48 -21.53
CA PRO A 95 5.28 14.20 -21.13
C PRO A 95 5.88 13.72 -19.82
N ILE A 96 5.05 13.02 -19.06
CA ILE A 96 5.48 12.25 -17.91
C ILE A 96 5.83 10.88 -18.44
N TYR A 97 6.96 10.34 -17.99
CA TYR A 97 7.32 8.98 -18.34
C TYR A 97 7.92 8.24 -17.15
N VAL A 98 7.74 6.93 -17.16
CA VAL A 98 8.25 6.03 -16.12
C VAL A 98 9.11 4.95 -16.74
N CYS A 99 10.19 4.64 -16.05
CA CYS A 99 11.17 3.64 -16.43
C CYS A 99 11.39 2.61 -15.34
N PHE A 100 11.60 1.37 -15.78
CA PHE A 100 11.96 0.27 -14.90
C PHE A 100 13.14 -0.51 -15.48
N VAL A 101 14.17 -0.76 -14.66
CA VAL A 101 15.37 -1.51 -15.07
C VAL A 101 15.01 -2.92 -15.53
N TYR A 102 14.04 -3.56 -14.86
CA TYR A 102 13.64 -4.94 -15.13
C TYR A 102 13.08 -5.14 -16.55
N GLU A 103 12.59 -4.08 -17.19
CA GLU A 103 11.98 -4.16 -18.52
C GLU A 103 13.03 -4.15 -19.63
N GLN A 104 14.23 -3.68 -19.31
CA GLN A 104 15.30 -3.48 -20.28
C GLN A 104 15.91 -4.81 -20.70
N THR A 105 16.02 -5.00 -22.01
CA THR A 105 16.69 -6.16 -22.61
C THR A 105 18.13 -5.84 -23.00
N ARG A 106 18.37 -4.63 -23.54
CA ARG A 106 19.70 -4.15 -23.95
C ARG A 106 20.57 -3.79 -22.74
N SER A 107 21.87 -4.08 -22.84
CA SER A 107 22.83 -3.85 -21.76
C SER A 107 23.05 -2.36 -21.46
N ASP A 108 23.10 -1.52 -22.49
CA ASP A 108 23.26 -0.07 -22.38
C ASP A 108 22.08 0.62 -21.70
N CYS A 109 20.90 -0.01 -21.68
CA CYS A 109 19.73 0.48 -20.96
C CYS A 109 19.64 0.01 -19.50
N LYS A 110 20.43 -0.99 -19.08
CA LYS A 110 20.35 -1.57 -17.72
C LYS A 110 21.11 -0.74 -16.67
N ASP A 111 21.03 0.59 -16.75
CA ASP A 111 21.62 1.49 -15.77
C ASP A 111 20.60 1.83 -14.65
N PRO A 112 20.82 1.35 -13.41
CA PRO A 112 19.94 1.66 -12.28
C PRO A 112 19.92 3.13 -11.90
N ASN A 113 20.97 3.90 -12.20
CA ASN A 113 20.99 5.34 -11.92
C ASN A 113 19.92 6.08 -12.72
N TYR A 114 19.49 5.54 -13.86
CA TYR A 114 18.45 6.10 -14.72
C TYR A 114 17.17 5.26 -14.71
N GLY A 115 17.00 4.35 -13.74
CA GLY A 115 15.84 3.49 -13.65
C GLY A 115 15.59 2.64 -14.90
N GLY A 116 16.62 2.43 -15.75
CA GLY A 116 16.50 1.69 -17.00
C GLY A 116 16.44 2.54 -18.28
N CYS A 117 16.48 3.87 -18.20
CA CYS A 117 16.37 4.74 -19.39
C CYS A 117 17.43 5.85 -19.45
N PRO A 118 18.71 5.52 -19.62
CA PRO A 118 19.74 6.54 -19.83
C PRO A 118 19.60 7.24 -21.19
N HIS A 119 18.87 6.66 -22.16
CA HIS A 119 18.71 7.17 -23.53
C HIS A 119 17.27 6.99 -24.02
N TRP A 120 16.84 7.81 -24.99
CA TRP A 120 15.50 7.76 -25.60
C TRP A 120 15.16 6.44 -26.30
N GLY A 121 16.15 5.61 -26.64
CA GLY A 121 15.94 4.30 -27.25
C GLY A 121 15.70 3.14 -26.27
N CYS A 122 15.67 3.41 -24.96
CA CYS A 122 15.36 2.43 -23.92
C CYS A 122 13.86 2.30 -23.71
N LYS A 123 13.39 1.23 -23.06
CA LYS A 123 11.96 1.03 -22.84
C LYS A 123 11.43 1.96 -21.75
N TYR A 124 10.36 2.71 -22.04
CA TYR A 124 9.67 3.56 -21.08
C TYR A 124 8.17 3.61 -21.36
N HIS A 125 7.38 3.97 -20.35
CA HIS A 125 5.95 4.23 -20.51
C HIS A 125 5.69 5.72 -20.40
N SER A 126 5.00 6.32 -21.37
CA SER A 126 4.78 7.75 -21.46
C SER A 126 3.29 8.08 -21.47
N THR A 127 2.92 9.17 -20.82
CA THR A 127 1.56 9.73 -20.90
C THR A 127 1.21 10.26 -22.28
N TRP A 128 2.20 10.43 -23.16
CA TRP A 128 2.00 10.87 -24.54
C TRP A 128 2.56 9.84 -25.53
N PRO A 129 1.72 8.97 -26.10
CA PRO A 129 2.16 7.87 -26.97
C PRO A 129 2.94 8.32 -28.22
N ARG A 130 2.70 9.53 -28.72
CA ARG A 130 3.42 10.07 -29.89
C ARG A 130 4.89 10.38 -29.61
N TRP A 131 5.24 10.50 -28.33
CA TRP A 131 6.62 10.78 -27.93
C TRP A 131 7.54 9.57 -28.06
N GLY A 132 6.96 8.37 -28.21
CA GLY A 132 7.67 7.10 -28.29
C GLY A 132 7.49 6.25 -27.04
N GLY A 133 8.35 5.25 -26.89
CA GLY A 133 8.32 4.29 -25.79
C GLY A 133 7.47 3.07 -26.11
N GLU A 134 7.04 2.39 -25.06
CA GLU A 134 6.24 1.19 -25.17
C GLU A 134 4.83 1.52 -25.68
N ASN A 135 4.40 0.78 -26.70
CA ASN A 135 3.06 0.85 -27.28
C ASN A 135 2.43 -0.56 -27.29
N PRO A 136 1.36 -0.81 -26.51
CA PRO A 136 0.64 0.14 -25.67
C PRO A 136 1.43 0.58 -24.45
N SER A 137 1.29 1.85 -24.08
CA SER A 137 1.88 2.35 -22.84
C SER A 137 1.06 1.92 -21.63
N ARG A 138 1.74 1.54 -20.55
CA ARG A 138 1.11 1.26 -19.26
C ARG A 138 0.91 2.51 -18.40
N LEU A 139 1.37 3.68 -18.85
CA LEU A 139 1.20 4.95 -18.15
C LEU A 139 0.18 5.82 -18.92
N ASN A 140 -0.85 6.29 -18.22
CA ASN A 140 -1.85 7.18 -18.79
C ASN A 140 -1.96 8.45 -17.95
N SER A 141 -2.17 9.60 -18.58
CA SER A 141 -2.48 10.82 -17.84
C SER A 141 -3.95 10.82 -17.40
N VAL A 142 -4.19 11.29 -16.18
CA VAL A 142 -5.55 11.48 -15.65
C VAL A 142 -6.03 12.91 -15.85
N ASP A 143 -5.13 13.89 -15.68
CA ASP A 143 -5.48 15.31 -15.68
C ASP A 143 -4.66 16.14 -16.68
N TRP A 144 -3.88 15.50 -17.56
CA TRP A 144 -2.92 16.15 -18.48
C TRP A 144 -1.84 17.00 -17.80
N HIS A 145 -1.72 16.96 -16.47
CA HIS A 145 -0.80 17.79 -15.71
C HIS A 145 0.13 16.96 -14.84
N THR A 146 -0.33 16.34 -13.77
CA THR A 146 0.56 15.66 -12.81
C THR A 146 0.04 14.31 -12.36
N LYS A 147 -1.26 14.04 -12.51
CA LYS A 147 -1.84 12.76 -12.12
C LYS A 147 -1.72 11.76 -13.25
N VAL A 148 -1.25 10.58 -12.88
CA VAL A 148 -1.05 9.46 -13.80
C VAL A 148 -1.64 8.19 -13.23
N THR A 149 -2.04 7.29 -14.13
CA THR A 149 -2.41 5.92 -13.80
C THR A 149 -1.40 4.99 -14.45
N TYR A 150 -0.74 4.17 -13.63
CA TYR A 150 0.11 3.08 -14.08
C TYR A 150 -0.62 1.74 -13.97
N SER A 151 -0.63 0.98 -15.06
CA SER A 151 -1.31 -0.31 -15.15
C SER A 151 -0.33 -1.48 -14.99
N ILE A 152 -0.66 -2.44 -14.12
CA ILE A 152 0.10 -3.67 -13.91
C ILE A 152 -0.71 -4.84 -14.47
N PRO A 153 -0.32 -5.42 -15.63
CA PRO A 153 -1.10 -6.45 -16.30
C PRO A 153 -1.05 -7.80 -15.59
N ASP A 154 0.10 -8.15 -15.01
CA ASP A 154 0.29 -9.36 -14.22
C ASP A 154 0.58 -8.98 -12.76
N PRO A 155 -0.45 -8.83 -11.91
CA PRO A 155 -0.26 -8.58 -10.48
C PRO A 155 0.21 -9.83 -9.72
N TRP A 156 0.25 -11.01 -10.34
CA TRP A 156 0.74 -12.25 -9.70
C TRP A 156 2.24 -12.44 -9.76
N ASP A 157 2.91 -11.72 -10.66
CA ASP A 157 4.36 -11.73 -10.78
C ASP A 157 5.04 -11.47 -9.42
N ASP A 158 5.96 -12.38 -9.08
CA ASP A 158 6.65 -12.38 -7.79
C ASP A 158 7.53 -11.14 -7.56
N ARG A 159 7.88 -10.39 -8.61
CA ARG A 159 8.59 -9.11 -8.47
C ARG A 159 7.83 -8.11 -7.62
N TRP A 160 6.50 -8.16 -7.64
CA TRP A 160 5.70 -7.26 -6.81
C TRP A 160 5.82 -7.62 -5.33
N ARG A 161 6.07 -8.90 -4.99
CA ARG A 161 6.31 -9.30 -3.59
C ARG A 161 7.62 -8.74 -3.06
N THR A 162 8.68 -8.72 -3.87
CA THR A 162 9.97 -8.12 -3.49
C THR A 162 9.96 -6.60 -3.62
N GLY A 163 9.09 -6.08 -4.47
CA GLY A 163 9.03 -4.69 -4.86
C GLY A 163 9.98 -4.37 -6.02
N VAL A 164 9.55 -3.43 -6.84
CA VAL A 164 10.25 -2.98 -8.03
C VAL A 164 10.49 -1.48 -7.94
N GLU A 165 11.74 -1.07 -8.11
CA GLU A 165 12.10 0.33 -8.21
C GLU A 165 11.95 0.83 -9.65
N GLY A 166 11.40 2.03 -9.78
CA GLY A 166 11.25 2.73 -11.04
C GLY A 166 11.55 4.21 -10.89
N HIS A 167 11.80 4.88 -12.01
CA HIS A 167 12.06 6.31 -12.05
C HIS A 167 10.95 6.99 -12.82
N ILE A 168 10.37 8.03 -12.22
CA ILE A 168 9.42 8.94 -12.87
C ILE A 168 10.19 10.17 -13.30
N TYR A 169 9.96 10.56 -14.54
CA TYR A 169 10.53 11.73 -15.14
C TYR A 169 9.44 12.68 -15.61
N ARG A 170 9.80 13.96 -15.64
CA ARG A 170 9.03 15.00 -16.32
C ARG A 170 9.93 15.65 -17.34
N HIS A 171 9.55 15.54 -18.62
CA HIS A 171 10.37 16.13 -19.68
C HIS A 171 10.48 17.64 -19.54
N ASN A 172 11.67 18.23 -19.55
CA ASN A 172 11.80 19.69 -19.59
C ASN A 172 12.50 20.11 -20.89
N GLU A 173 11.73 20.59 -21.86
CA GLU A 173 12.26 21.10 -23.13
C GLU A 173 13.30 22.22 -22.96
N LYS A 174 13.31 22.91 -21.80
CA LYS A 174 14.24 24.02 -21.51
C LYS A 174 15.53 23.59 -20.81
N ASP A 175 15.59 22.38 -20.25
CA ASP A 175 16.83 21.89 -19.63
C ASP A 175 17.59 21.03 -20.65
N THR A 176 18.72 21.55 -21.13
CA THR A 176 19.66 20.79 -21.97
C THR A 176 20.39 19.67 -21.21
N GLY A 177 20.13 19.56 -19.90
CA GLY A 177 20.62 18.49 -19.02
C GLY A 177 19.45 17.63 -18.56
N TYR A 178 19.66 16.32 -18.51
CA TYR A 178 18.71 15.27 -18.14
C TYR A 178 17.46 15.71 -17.38
N ASP A 179 16.30 15.27 -17.87
CA ASP A 179 15.02 15.43 -17.22
C ASP A 179 15.11 15.08 -15.73
N ARG A 180 14.54 15.96 -14.89
CA ARG A 180 14.48 15.70 -13.46
C ARG A 180 13.72 14.41 -13.21
N LYS A 181 14.31 13.57 -12.37
CA LYS A 181 13.80 12.23 -12.05
C LYS A 181 13.58 12.07 -10.57
N THR A 182 12.57 11.30 -10.24
CA THR A 182 12.23 10.89 -8.88
C THR A 182 12.05 9.38 -8.86
N ARG A 183 12.30 8.77 -7.71
CA ARG A 183 12.28 7.33 -7.56
C ARG A 183 11.02 6.87 -6.85
N ILE A 184 10.44 5.81 -7.38
CA ILE A 184 9.33 5.09 -6.77
C ILE A 184 9.69 3.63 -6.54
N ARG A 185 9.04 3.01 -5.56
CA ARG A 185 8.99 1.56 -5.40
C ARG A 185 7.54 1.10 -5.43
N ILE A 186 7.25 0.14 -6.30
CA ILE A 186 5.94 -0.51 -6.36
C ILE A 186 6.06 -1.91 -5.78
N PHE A 187 5.25 -2.24 -4.79
CA PHE A 187 5.23 -3.58 -4.21
C PHE A 187 3.82 -3.98 -3.77
N ARG A 188 3.61 -5.27 -3.55
CA ARG A 188 2.39 -5.86 -2.98
C ARG A 188 2.67 -6.51 -1.64
N SER A 189 1.69 -6.45 -0.75
CA SER A 189 1.70 -7.11 0.55
C SER A 189 0.29 -7.53 0.93
N LEU A 190 0.12 -8.58 1.74
CA LEU A 190 -1.20 -8.90 2.30
C LEU A 190 -1.55 -7.86 3.37
N ASP A 191 -2.71 -7.22 3.22
CA ASP A 191 -3.22 -6.26 4.19
C ASP A 191 -4.69 -6.56 4.52
N ARG A 192 -5.18 -6.02 5.64
CA ARG A 192 -6.58 -6.14 6.04
C ARG A 192 -7.45 -5.40 5.03
N PHE A 193 -8.51 -6.06 4.58
CA PHE A 193 -9.43 -5.53 3.58
C PHE A 193 -10.84 -5.42 4.15
N ILE A 194 -11.42 -4.24 4.02
CA ILE A 194 -12.82 -3.99 4.37
C ILE A 194 -13.55 -3.70 3.06
N PRO A 195 -14.34 -4.65 2.53
CA PRO A 195 -15.15 -4.42 1.35
C PRO A 195 -16.06 -3.19 1.53
N PRO A 196 -16.26 -2.35 0.49
CA PRO A 196 -17.06 -1.13 0.58
C PRO A 196 -18.49 -1.31 1.12
N ASN A 197 -19.06 -2.51 0.98
CA ASN A 197 -20.43 -2.84 1.40
C ASN A 197 -20.52 -3.65 2.71
N SER A 198 -19.41 -3.79 3.46
CA SER A 198 -19.37 -4.65 4.65
C SER A 198 -19.63 -3.92 5.98
N SER A 199 -20.06 -2.65 5.91
CA SER A 199 -20.37 -1.78 7.05
C SER A 199 -21.87 -1.44 7.18
N MET A 200 -22.77 -2.34 6.77
CA MET A 200 -24.20 -2.30 7.13
C MET A 200 -24.53 -3.38 8.15
#